data_AF-A0A6I9PKN8-F1
#
_entry.id   AF-A0A6I9PKN8-F1
#
_cell.length_a   1.000
_cell.length_b   1.000
_cell.length_c   1.000
_cell.angle_alpha   90.00
_cell.angle_beta   90.00
_cell.angle_gamma   90.00
#
_symmetry.space_group_name_H-M   'P 1'
#
loop_
_entity.id
_entity.type
_entity.pdbx_description
1 polymer ?
#
loop_
_entity_poly.entity_id
_entity_poly.type
_entity_poly.pdbx_seq_one_letter_code
_entity_poly.pdbx_strand_id
1 'polypeptide(L)'
;METEPGIVSPFKRVFLKGEKGRDKKAQEKATERRALHTFSLSQPDHRIDPDILLNDYIEKEVKYLGQLSSVPGYLNPSSRTEVLQLIDTARKSHQLVGQLTSEQDAVVSLSAYNIKLVRRDGEDIILRVPIHDIAAVSYIRDDSLHLVVIKTGEKHCLHCKDV
;
A
#
# COMPACT_ATOMS: atom_id res chain seq x y z
N MET A 1 -12.00 24.05 83.35
CA MET A 1 -13.01 24.76 82.56
C MET A 1 -12.54 24.63 81.12
N GLU A 2 -12.83 23.50 80.46
CA GLU A 2 -14.06 23.28 79.65
C GLU A 2 -14.03 24.21 78.41
N THR A 3 -14.06 23.79 77.14
CA THR A 3 -14.82 22.73 76.43
C THR A 3 -14.26 22.55 74.99
N GLU A 4 -14.17 21.33 74.46
CA GLU A 4 -14.45 21.04 73.03
C GLU A 4 -15.99 20.89 72.85
N PRO A 5 -16.63 20.94 71.65
CA PRO A 5 -16.15 20.58 70.30
C PRO A 5 -16.67 21.48 69.14
N GLY A 6 -16.37 21.17 67.87
CA GLY A 6 -17.13 21.79 66.75
C GLY A 6 -16.59 21.65 65.33
N ILE A 7 -16.79 20.47 64.75
CA ILE A 7 -16.80 20.11 63.32
C ILE A 7 -17.23 21.26 62.37
N VAL A 8 -16.46 21.52 61.30
CA VAL A 8 -17.05 21.72 59.96
C VAL A 8 -16.11 21.20 58.86
N SER A 9 -16.57 20.15 58.17
CA SER A 9 -16.15 19.78 56.82
C SER A 9 -17.34 20.03 55.89
N PRO A 10 -17.19 20.79 54.79
CA PRO A 10 -18.02 20.60 53.63
C PRO A 10 -17.26 19.69 52.66
N PHE A 11 -17.48 18.40 52.84
CA PHE A 11 -17.45 17.45 51.73
C PHE A 11 -18.22 18.04 50.55
N LYS A 12 -17.56 18.14 49.40
CA LYS A 12 -18.20 17.86 48.11
C LYS A 12 -17.51 16.62 47.51
N ARG A 13 -17.78 15.47 48.12
CA ARG A 13 -17.76 14.17 47.43
C ARG A 13 -19.15 13.95 46.84
N VAL A 14 -19.22 13.68 45.54
CA VAL A 14 -20.11 12.67 44.94
C VAL A 14 -19.42 12.23 43.65
N PHE A 15 -18.66 11.14 43.66
CA PHE A 15 -19.08 9.73 43.59
C PHE A 15 -19.65 9.31 42.23
N LEU A 16 -18.83 8.52 41.52
CA LEU A 16 -19.13 7.24 40.86
C LEU A 16 -20.39 7.13 39.98
N LYS A 17 -20.20 6.91 38.67
CA LYS A 17 -20.66 5.68 38.00
C LYS A 17 -20.14 5.59 36.56
N GLY A 18 -19.42 4.52 36.25
CA GLY A 18 -19.03 4.23 34.88
C GLY A 18 -18.08 3.04 34.68
N GLU A 19 -18.09 2.02 35.56
CA GLU A 19 -17.54 0.72 35.16
C GLU A 19 -18.52 0.03 34.20
N LYS A 20 -18.09 -0.25 32.96
CA LYS A 20 -18.13 -1.57 32.31
C LYS A 20 -17.95 -1.49 30.80
N GLY A 21 -17.05 -2.34 30.30
CA GLY A 21 -16.94 -2.78 28.90
C GLY A 21 -15.52 -2.53 28.37
N ARG A 22 -14.59 -3.48 28.44
CA ARG A 22 -14.37 -4.54 27.43
C ARG A 22 -14.28 -3.90 26.02
N ASP A 23 -13.15 -3.92 25.32
CA ASP A 23 -12.30 -5.07 25.06
C ASP A 23 -10.86 -4.65 24.66
N LYS A 24 -9.92 -5.46 25.16
CA LYS A 24 -8.79 -6.07 24.44
C LYS A 24 -8.20 -5.30 23.24
N LYS A 25 -6.91 -4.97 23.40
CA LYS A 25 -5.85 -5.16 22.39
C LYS A 25 -6.27 -4.86 20.93
N ALA A 26 -6.14 -3.61 20.54
CA ALA A 26 -5.57 -3.28 19.24
C ALA A 26 -4.84 -1.95 19.38
N GLN A 27 -3.80 -1.94 20.23
CA GLN A 27 -2.63 -1.18 19.85
C GLN A 27 -2.13 -1.87 18.58
N GLU A 28 -2.72 -1.54 17.43
CA GLU A 28 -2.06 -1.78 16.17
C GLU A 28 -0.66 -1.23 16.41
N LYS A 29 0.33 -2.12 16.32
CA LYS A 29 1.70 -1.69 16.14
C LYS A 29 1.69 -0.86 14.88
N ALA A 30 1.41 0.43 14.99
CA ALA A 30 1.98 1.43 14.12
C ALA A 30 3.48 1.35 14.39
N THR A 31 4.09 0.29 13.87
CA THR A 31 5.52 0.19 13.71
C THR A 31 5.87 1.46 12.96
N GLU A 32 6.66 2.32 13.59
CA GLU A 32 7.04 3.61 13.03
C GLU A 32 7.60 3.37 11.62
N ARG A 33 6.82 3.72 10.60
CA ARG A 33 7.13 3.36 9.21
C ARG A 33 8.32 4.21 8.76
N ARG A 34 9.32 3.57 8.15
CA ARG A 34 10.52 4.24 7.64
C ARG A 34 10.13 5.32 6.62
N ALA A 35 10.80 6.47 6.68
CA ALA A 35 10.70 7.49 5.64
C ALA A 35 11.09 6.91 4.27
N LEU A 36 10.37 7.32 3.23
CA LEU A 36 10.63 6.89 1.86
C LEU A 36 11.83 7.61 1.28
N HIS A 37 12.60 6.90 0.46
CA HIS A 37 13.66 7.52 -0.35
C HIS A 37 13.04 8.33 -1.49
N THR A 38 12.94 9.65 -1.34
CA THR A 38 12.20 10.51 -2.28
C THR A 38 13.00 11.76 -2.65
N PHE A 39 12.77 12.27 -3.85
CA PHE A 39 13.42 13.45 -4.41
C PHE A 39 12.38 14.53 -4.70
N SER A 40 12.79 15.80 -4.64
CA SER A 40 11.92 16.93 -4.98
C SER A 40 11.63 16.95 -6.48
N LEU A 41 10.34 16.94 -6.83
CA LEU A 41 9.89 17.07 -8.21
C LEU A 41 9.79 18.54 -8.57
N SER A 42 10.49 18.99 -9.61
CA SER A 42 10.31 20.35 -10.13
C SER A 42 8.98 20.43 -10.87
N GLN A 43 8.08 21.30 -10.41
CA GLN A 43 6.86 21.65 -11.16
C GLN A 43 7.24 22.46 -12.41
N PRO A 44 6.43 22.42 -13.50
CA PRO A 44 5.17 21.69 -13.66
C PRO A 44 5.33 20.24 -14.11
N ASP A 45 6.50 19.86 -14.64
CA ASP A 45 6.67 18.61 -15.37
C ASP A 45 6.89 17.39 -14.48
N HIS A 46 7.09 17.58 -13.17
CA HIS A 46 7.36 16.51 -12.20
C HIS A 46 8.44 15.54 -12.70
N ARG A 47 9.47 16.09 -13.36
CA ARG A 47 10.57 15.31 -13.91
C ARG A 47 11.61 15.04 -12.84
N ILE A 48 12.10 13.82 -12.86
CA ILE A 48 13.27 13.39 -12.11
C ILE A 48 14.44 13.38 -13.09
N ASP A 49 15.60 13.83 -12.64
CA ASP A 49 16.84 13.71 -13.39
C ASP A 49 17.15 12.23 -13.65
N PRO A 50 17.26 11.78 -14.92
CA PRO A 50 17.58 10.39 -15.26
C PRO A 50 18.85 9.88 -14.56
N ASP A 51 19.84 10.73 -14.28
CA ASP A 51 21.08 10.35 -13.61
C ASP A 51 20.84 9.87 -12.17
N ILE A 52 19.78 10.34 -11.52
CA ILE A 52 19.35 9.83 -10.21
C ILE A 52 18.91 8.37 -10.34
N LEU A 53 18.15 8.02 -11.37
CA LEU A 53 17.66 6.64 -11.55
C LEU A 53 18.76 5.68 -11.99
N LEU A 54 19.84 6.19 -12.60
CA LEU A 54 21.02 5.40 -12.98
C LEU A 54 21.90 5.08 -11.77
N ASN A 55 22.08 6.04 -10.86
CA ASN A 55 22.99 5.90 -9.71
C ASN A 55 22.27 5.53 -8.40
N ASP A 56 20.94 5.69 -8.36
CA ASP A 56 20.11 5.54 -7.16
C ASP A 56 18.69 5.04 -7.53
N TYR A 57 17.74 5.10 -6.60
CA TYR A 57 16.36 4.68 -6.77
C TYR A 57 15.37 5.67 -6.13
N ILE A 58 14.09 5.54 -6.45
CA ILE A 58 13.01 6.36 -5.89
C ILE A 58 11.94 5.47 -5.31
N GLU A 59 11.49 5.80 -4.11
CA GLU A 59 10.41 5.12 -3.43
C GLU A 59 9.12 5.94 -3.44
N LYS A 60 8.00 5.27 -3.65
CA LYS A 60 6.65 5.81 -3.48
C LYS A 60 5.74 4.80 -2.79
N GLU A 61 4.85 5.32 -1.96
CA GLU A 61 3.80 4.52 -1.33
C GLU A 61 2.70 4.17 -2.34
N VAL A 62 2.31 2.91 -2.36
CA VAL A 62 1.26 2.37 -3.21
C VAL A 62 0.46 1.34 -2.43
N LYS A 63 -0.74 1.02 -2.93
CA LYS A 63 -1.46 -0.18 -2.48
C LYS A 63 -1.35 -1.26 -3.55
N TYR A 64 -0.88 -2.44 -3.18
CA TYR A 64 -0.72 -3.56 -4.10
C TYR A 64 -1.99 -4.40 -4.17
N LEU A 65 -2.65 -4.41 -5.33
CA LEU A 65 -3.89 -5.18 -5.53
C LEU A 65 -3.62 -6.67 -5.82
N GLY A 66 -2.49 -6.97 -6.46
CA GLY A 66 -2.12 -8.32 -6.90
C GLY A 66 -1.45 -8.33 -8.27
N GLN A 67 -1.16 -9.53 -8.77
CA GLN A 67 -0.59 -9.79 -10.09
C GLN A 67 -1.48 -10.79 -10.84
N LEU A 68 -1.75 -10.49 -12.11
CA LEU A 68 -2.49 -11.36 -13.00
C LEU A 68 -1.52 -12.03 -13.97
N SER A 69 -1.50 -13.36 -14.00
CA SER A 69 -0.61 -14.15 -14.87
C SER A 69 -1.27 -14.55 -16.19
N SER A 70 -2.55 -14.95 -16.17
CA SER A 70 -3.26 -15.41 -17.38
C SER A 70 -3.93 -14.27 -18.15
N VAL A 71 -3.15 -13.24 -18.49
CA VAL A 71 -3.65 -12.07 -19.24
C VAL A 71 -3.40 -12.27 -20.73
N PRO A 72 -4.40 -12.03 -21.61
CA PRO A 72 -4.18 -12.14 -23.05
C PRO A 72 -3.05 -11.23 -23.54
N GLY A 73 -2.10 -11.77 -24.31
CA GLY A 73 -0.96 -11.00 -24.82
C GLY A 73 -1.37 -9.80 -25.68
N TYR A 74 -2.51 -9.90 -26.37
CA TYR A 74 -3.10 -8.85 -27.19
C TYR A 74 -3.88 -7.78 -26.41
N LEU A 75 -3.99 -7.89 -25.07
CA LEU A 75 -4.62 -6.87 -24.23
C LEU A 75 -4.01 -5.50 -24.55
N ASN A 76 -4.85 -4.53 -24.90
CA ASN A 76 -4.40 -3.17 -25.15
C ASN A 76 -4.25 -2.42 -23.81
N PRO A 77 -3.02 -2.12 -23.35
CA PRO A 77 -2.82 -1.43 -22.08
C PRO A 77 -3.40 -0.01 -22.07
N SER A 78 -3.62 0.61 -23.24
CA SER A 78 -4.22 1.93 -23.36
C SER A 78 -5.76 1.90 -23.31
N SER A 79 -6.38 0.72 -23.45
CA SER A 79 -7.83 0.55 -23.44
C SER A 79 -8.34 0.49 -22.00
N ARG A 80 -8.84 1.62 -21.49
CA ARG A 80 -9.44 1.71 -20.14
C ARG A 80 -10.49 0.61 -19.92
N THR A 81 -11.37 0.39 -20.90
CA THR A 81 -12.46 -0.57 -20.80
C THR A 81 -11.95 -2.00 -20.64
N GLU A 82 -11.00 -2.43 -21.48
CA GLU A 82 -10.45 -3.79 -21.40
C GLU A 82 -9.73 -4.04 -20.08
N VAL A 83 -8.93 -3.07 -19.63
CA VAL A 83 -8.18 -3.21 -18.37
C VAL A 83 -9.12 -3.25 -17.16
N LEU A 84 -10.16 -2.41 -17.12
CA LEU A 84 -11.14 -2.45 -16.03
C LEU A 84 -11.95 -3.75 -16.03
N GLN A 85 -12.39 -4.24 -17.20
CA GLN A 85 -13.08 -5.53 -17.31
C GLN A 85 -12.24 -6.69 -16.79
N LEU A 86 -10.93 -6.67 -17.09
CA LEU A 86 -9.99 -7.66 -16.58
C LEU A 86 -9.88 -7.60 -15.05
N ILE A 87 -9.73 -6.39 -14.48
CA ILE A 87 -9.65 -6.18 -13.03
C ILE A 87 -10.95 -6.62 -12.34
N ASP A 88 -12.11 -6.28 -12.88
CA ASP A 88 -13.41 -6.66 -12.32
C ASP A 88 -13.62 -8.17 -12.34
N THR A 89 -13.21 -8.83 -13.43
CA THR A 89 -13.26 -10.29 -13.54
C THR A 89 -12.36 -10.93 -12.50
N ALA A 90 -11.14 -10.42 -12.34
CA ALA A 90 -10.19 -10.93 -11.36
C ALA A 90 -10.61 -10.68 -9.90
N ARG A 91 -11.32 -9.58 -9.62
CA ARG A 91 -11.93 -9.34 -8.30
C ARG A 91 -13.07 -10.31 -8.01
N LYS A 92 -13.93 -10.57 -9.00
CA LYS A 92 -15.04 -11.53 -8.88
C LYS A 92 -14.55 -12.97 -8.70
N SER A 93 -13.40 -13.32 -9.27
CA SER A 93 -12.76 -14.63 -9.11
C SER A 93 -11.83 -14.73 -7.90
N HIS A 94 -11.78 -13.69 -7.04
CA HIS A 94 -10.90 -13.62 -5.86
C HIS A 94 -9.40 -13.71 -6.16
N GLN A 95 -8.97 -13.41 -7.39
CA GLN A 95 -7.56 -13.30 -7.76
C GLN A 95 -6.94 -11.97 -7.33
N LEU A 96 -7.75 -10.90 -7.26
CA LEU A 96 -7.35 -9.59 -6.73
C LEU A 96 -8.09 -9.27 -5.44
N VAL A 97 -7.45 -8.47 -4.60
CA VAL A 97 -8.06 -7.98 -3.38
C VAL A 97 -9.21 -7.03 -3.72
N GLY A 98 -10.41 -7.33 -3.22
CA GLY A 98 -11.62 -6.52 -3.45
C GLY A 98 -11.68 -5.25 -2.61
N GLN A 99 -11.21 -5.31 -1.36
CA GLN A 99 -11.19 -4.18 -0.43
C GLN A 99 -9.76 -3.83 -0.03
N LEU A 100 -9.37 -2.58 -0.26
CA LEU A 100 -8.05 -2.07 0.09
C LEU A 100 -7.96 -1.82 1.61
N THR A 101 -7.11 -2.58 2.29
CA THR A 101 -6.80 -2.42 3.72
C THR A 101 -5.34 -1.98 3.91
N SER A 102 -4.85 -1.92 5.15
CA SER A 102 -3.44 -1.66 5.49
C SER A 102 -2.52 -2.81 5.08
N GLU A 103 -3.03 -4.04 4.97
CA GLU A 103 -2.23 -5.20 4.56
C GLU A 103 -1.70 -5.11 3.12
N GLN A 104 -2.35 -4.30 2.29
CA GLN A 104 -1.94 -4.04 0.91
C GLN A 104 -1.00 -2.84 0.78
N ASP A 105 -0.64 -2.17 1.89
CA ASP A 105 0.33 -1.08 1.86
C ASP A 105 1.70 -1.61 1.42
N ALA A 106 2.24 -1.00 0.38
CA ALA A 106 3.51 -1.35 -0.21
C ALA A 106 4.30 -0.10 -0.60
N VAL A 107 5.59 -0.30 -0.80
CA VAL A 107 6.52 0.66 -1.37
C VAL A 107 6.93 0.16 -2.74
N VAL A 108 6.73 0.98 -3.76
CA VAL A 108 7.35 0.78 -5.06
C VAL A 108 8.69 1.51 -5.08
N SER A 109 9.75 0.77 -5.38
CA SER A 109 11.12 1.26 -5.56
C SER A 109 11.45 1.18 -7.05
N LEU A 110 11.65 2.33 -7.68
CA LEU A 110 11.94 2.50 -9.09
C LEU A 110 13.41 2.87 -9.28
N SER A 111 14.11 2.13 -10.14
CA SER A 111 15.47 2.43 -10.61
C SER A 111 15.53 2.28 -12.12
N ALA A 112 16.62 2.68 -12.77
CA ALA A 112 16.84 2.43 -14.19
C ALA A 112 16.91 0.93 -14.54
N TYR A 113 17.12 0.07 -13.54
CA TYR A 113 17.31 -1.37 -13.75
C TYR A 113 16.03 -2.18 -13.55
N ASN A 114 15.23 -1.84 -12.54
CA ASN A 114 14.04 -2.59 -12.16
C ASN A 114 13.04 -1.76 -11.36
N ILE A 115 11.79 -2.22 -11.37
CA ILE A 115 10.77 -1.88 -10.39
C ILE A 115 10.73 -3.00 -9.35
N LYS A 116 10.91 -2.64 -8.09
CA LYS A 116 10.80 -3.54 -6.93
C LYS A 116 9.61 -3.12 -6.10
N LEU A 117 8.80 -4.08 -5.68
CA LEU A 117 7.68 -3.84 -4.79
C LEU A 117 7.94 -4.53 -3.45
N VAL A 118 7.77 -3.78 -2.36
CA VAL A 118 8.09 -4.22 -1.01
C VAL A 118 6.89 -3.97 -0.11
N ARG A 119 6.52 -4.92 0.74
CA ARG A 119 5.46 -4.72 1.74
C ARG A 119 5.88 -3.61 2.70
N ARG A 120 4.95 -2.71 3.04
CA ARG A 120 5.27 -1.57 3.92
C ARG A 120 5.63 -2.01 5.34
N ASP A 121 4.92 -3.03 5.83
CA ASP A 121 5.16 -3.63 7.15
C ASP A 121 6.00 -4.89 6.96
N GLY A 122 7.15 -4.99 7.64
CA GLY A 122 8.07 -6.13 7.53
C GLY A 122 9.11 -6.05 6.40
N GLU A 123 8.92 -5.14 5.44
CA GLU A 123 9.87 -4.90 4.32
C GLU A 123 10.16 -6.13 3.44
N ASP A 124 9.22 -7.08 3.38
CA ASP A 124 9.31 -8.27 2.53
C ASP A 124 9.14 -7.89 1.05
N ILE A 125 10.04 -8.39 0.19
CA ILE A 125 9.95 -8.17 -1.27
C ILE A 125 8.80 -9.00 -1.83
N ILE A 126 7.86 -8.34 -2.49
CA ILE A 126 6.70 -8.96 -3.15
C ILE A 126 7.09 -9.40 -4.57
N LEU A 127 7.63 -8.47 -5.36
CA LEU A 127 8.02 -8.73 -6.75
C LEU A 127 9.15 -7.82 -7.20
N ARG A 128 9.87 -8.26 -8.22
CA ARG A 128 10.92 -7.50 -8.90
C ARG A 128 10.83 -7.70 -10.41
N VAL A 129 10.60 -6.60 -11.13
CA VAL A 129 10.41 -6.58 -12.58
C VAL A 129 11.52 -5.74 -13.21
N PRO A 130 12.42 -6.34 -14.01
CA PRO A 130 13.38 -5.59 -14.80
C PRO A 130 12.69 -4.61 -15.75
N ILE A 131 13.28 -3.43 -15.99
CA ILE A 131 12.66 -2.42 -16.86
C ILE A 131 12.46 -2.95 -18.28
N HIS A 132 13.35 -3.81 -18.78
CA HIS A 132 13.23 -4.43 -20.11
C HIS A 132 12.08 -5.44 -20.22
N ASP A 133 11.56 -5.96 -19.10
CA ASP A 133 10.38 -6.82 -19.10
C ASP A 133 9.07 -6.02 -19.06
N ILE A 134 9.11 -4.69 -18.92
CA ILE A 134 7.91 -3.86 -18.88
C ILE A 134 7.49 -3.52 -20.31
N ALA A 135 6.32 -4.01 -20.72
CA ALA A 135 5.76 -3.72 -22.03
C ALA A 135 5.03 -2.37 -22.05
N ALA A 136 4.33 -2.03 -20.96
CA ALA A 136 3.63 -0.75 -20.83
C ALA A 136 3.31 -0.43 -19.36
N VAL A 137 3.13 0.85 -19.08
CA VAL A 137 2.55 1.34 -17.82
C VAL A 137 1.36 2.21 -18.16
N SER A 138 0.23 1.95 -17.53
CA SER A 138 -1.02 2.66 -17.77
C SER A 138 -1.57 3.24 -16.49
N TYR A 139 -2.03 4.48 -16.56
CA TYR A 139 -2.77 5.13 -15.47
C TYR A 139 -4.26 5.13 -15.82
N ILE A 140 -5.07 4.57 -14.93
CA ILE A 140 -6.52 4.50 -15.08
C ILE A 140 -7.15 5.10 -13.84
N ARG A 141 -7.99 6.11 -14.04
CA ARG A 141 -8.83 6.66 -13.00
C ARG A 141 -10.20 5.97 -13.00
N ASP A 142 -10.60 5.49 -11.84
CA ASP A 142 -11.88 4.84 -11.60
C ASP A 142 -12.50 5.38 -10.31
N ASP A 143 -13.36 6.39 -10.45
CA ASP A 143 -13.91 7.20 -9.35
C ASP A 143 -12.84 7.73 -8.38
N SER A 144 -12.71 7.11 -7.20
CA SER A 144 -11.73 7.43 -6.15
C SER A 144 -10.44 6.61 -6.24
N LEU A 145 -10.39 5.61 -7.12
CA LEU A 145 -9.23 4.75 -7.32
C LEU A 145 -8.35 5.27 -8.46
N HIS A 146 -7.08 5.46 -8.13
CA HIS A 146 -6.02 5.84 -9.06
C HIS A 146 -5.18 4.59 -9.34
N LEU A 147 -5.57 3.85 -10.37
CA LEU A 147 -4.93 2.58 -10.72
C LEU A 147 -3.71 2.83 -11.59
N VAL A 148 -2.58 2.24 -11.21
CA VAL A 148 -1.38 2.14 -12.04
C VAL A 148 -1.22 0.67 -12.40
N VAL A 149 -1.33 0.37 -13.69
CA VAL A 149 -1.26 -1.00 -14.22
C VAL A 149 0.03 -1.15 -15.00
N ILE A 150 0.84 -2.13 -14.62
CA ILE A 150 2.11 -2.43 -15.29
C ILE A 150 1.91 -3.72 -16.09
N LYS A 151 1.88 -3.61 -17.42
CA LYS A 151 1.91 -4.76 -18.31
C LYS A 151 3.35 -5.24 -18.42
N THR A 152 3.59 -6.47 -18.01
CA THR A 152 4.91 -7.09 -18.05
C THR A 152 4.91 -8.23 -19.07
N GLY A 153 6.06 -8.47 -19.69
CA GLY A 153 6.32 -9.65 -20.49
C GLY A 153 6.27 -10.88 -19.60
N GLU A 154 5.70 -11.96 -20.12
CA GLU A 154 5.72 -13.23 -19.44
C GLU A 154 7.18 -13.71 -19.42
N LYS A 155 7.78 -13.75 -18.24
CA LYS A 155 8.95 -14.60 -18.06
C LYS A 155 8.45 -16.00 -18.33
N HIS A 156 8.84 -16.61 -19.45
CA HIS A 156 8.79 -18.05 -19.56
C HIS A 156 9.49 -18.59 -18.32
N CYS A 157 8.71 -19.07 -17.36
CA CYS A 157 9.23 -19.80 -16.23
C CYS A 157 9.83 -21.07 -16.82
N LEU A 158 11.13 -21.05 -17.11
CA LEU A 158 11.89 -22.20 -17.61
C LEU A 158 12.04 -23.30 -16.52
N HIS A 159 11.17 -23.33 -15.50
CA HIS A 159 11.23 -24.36 -14.47
C HIS A 159 9.90 -24.83 -13.87
N CYS A 160 8.78 -24.70 -14.59
CA CYS A 160 7.54 -25.34 -14.16
C CYS A 160 6.79 -25.99 -15.35
N LYS A 161 7.46 -26.89 -16.08
CA LYS A 161 6.80 -27.98 -16.80
C LYS A 161 7.81 -29.11 -16.96
N ASP A 162 7.88 -29.98 -15.98
CA ASP A 162 7.99 -31.41 -16.23
C ASP A 162 7.13 -32.12 -15.17
N VAL A 163 6.20 -32.91 -15.69
CA VAL A 163 5.25 -33.78 -14.99
C VAL A 163 6.00 -34.95 -14.36
#